data_AF-A0A8B4I7V4-F1
#
_entry.id   AF-A0A8B4I7V4-F1
#
_cell.length_a   1.000
_cell.length_b   1.000
_cell.length_c   1.000
_cell.angle_alpha   90.00
_cell.angle_beta   90.00
_cell.angle_gamma   90.00
#
_symmetry.space_group_name_H-M   'P 1'
#
loop_
_entity.id
_entity.type
_entity.pdbx_description
1 polymer ?
#
loop_
_entity_poly.entity_id
_entity_poly.type
_entity_poly.pdbx_seq_one_letter_code
_entity_poly.pdbx_strand_id
1 'polypeptide(L)'
;MKAQSNTQTAVKKSPAKKQVRCKATGCSNRFRPAHASTIYCSEACKSLNKNVSRRKEFTIPRSNHFFLFLTREAQRAGTLAIFDTLVGSVDNLVDLYNVVKFRMTANVMSGKDSFHICHVAPTKHETVLGLMNAENLIVAPAYLNRRHSNTHSNNAGVFMYRTDILPKLYVASDEAGVLDRIFDFIGTETIIAFSKKAKLTESRRQASLAKLEKLVDRGNKDHDKFAAILDDSTSKTPEIIAAVEAIQSREEFKPMMKGQKLSDSAMMIKELIRHADFRCELEEFASIAREYTRGDFAHIGLSRDAQNTLFDLMHGMVSENDAMDNEIDCLKFELRAPLRAAEARQQDTLARNQERLAAKAQEAVQSLLVDAEQHVKRMTSTATFFAGFGDDCADFCYMPETETERTSRIEAQIVRMASEAYGYNALIGGANFCDLSDRAEHIFA
;
A
#
# COMPACT_ATOMS: atom_id res chain seq x y z
N MET A 1 -36.95 -100.52 -2.73
CA MET A 1 -35.89 -100.12 -1.76
C MET A 1 -35.35 -98.76 -2.18
N LYS A 2 -35.24 -97.82 -1.23
CA LYS A 2 -34.94 -96.39 -1.46
C LYS A 2 -33.55 -96.21 -2.10
N ALA A 3 -33.48 -95.57 -3.26
CA ALA A 3 -32.23 -95.09 -3.86
C ALA A 3 -32.01 -93.62 -3.48
N GLN A 4 -30.83 -93.33 -2.95
CA GLN A 4 -30.40 -92.05 -2.40
C GLN A 4 -30.21 -91.00 -3.51
N SER A 5 -30.69 -89.79 -3.24
CA SER A 5 -30.54 -88.60 -4.06
C SER A 5 -29.12 -88.03 -3.94
N ASN A 6 -28.41 -87.93 -5.07
CA ASN A 6 -27.11 -87.27 -5.17
C ASN A 6 -27.31 -85.91 -5.85
N THR A 7 -27.30 -84.83 -5.07
CA THR A 7 -27.52 -83.46 -5.57
C THR A 7 -26.19 -82.85 -5.98
N GLN A 8 -25.94 -82.74 -7.28
CA GLN A 8 -24.79 -81.99 -7.82
C GLN A 8 -25.17 -80.52 -7.99
N THR A 9 -24.42 -79.65 -7.33
CA THR A 9 -24.51 -78.19 -7.39
C THR A 9 -23.91 -77.66 -8.70
N ALA A 10 -24.71 -76.95 -9.49
CA ALA A 10 -24.28 -76.31 -10.73
C ALA A 10 -23.33 -75.12 -10.45
N VAL A 11 -22.11 -75.20 -10.97
CA VAL A 11 -21.10 -74.12 -10.92
C VAL A 11 -21.52 -73.00 -11.87
N LYS A 12 -21.99 -71.88 -11.31
CA LYS A 12 -22.29 -70.65 -12.07
C LYS A 12 -21.00 -70.08 -12.68
N LYS A 13 -20.88 -70.09 -14.01
CA LYS A 13 -19.81 -69.40 -14.75
C LYS A 13 -19.89 -67.89 -14.50
N SER A 14 -18.82 -67.31 -13.98
CA SER A 14 -18.73 -65.87 -13.73
C SER A 14 -18.66 -65.08 -15.05
N PRO A 15 -19.32 -63.90 -15.13
CA PRO A 15 -19.40 -63.12 -16.35
C PRO A 15 -18.02 -62.63 -16.79
N ALA A 16 -17.74 -62.74 -18.10
CA ALA A 16 -16.49 -62.30 -18.70
C ALA A 16 -16.25 -60.80 -18.41
N LYS A 17 -15.10 -60.49 -17.78
CA LYS A 17 -14.72 -59.11 -17.45
C LYS A 17 -14.52 -58.30 -18.75
N LYS A 18 -15.39 -57.32 -19.01
CA LYS A 18 -15.33 -56.42 -20.17
C LYS A 18 -13.99 -55.65 -20.15
N GLN A 19 -13.28 -55.66 -21.27
CA GLN A 19 -12.13 -54.78 -21.51
C GLN A 19 -12.64 -53.40 -21.95
N VAL A 20 -12.04 -52.34 -21.43
CA VAL A 20 -12.28 -50.95 -21.85
C VAL A 20 -11.06 -50.38 -22.55
N ARG A 21 -11.27 -49.43 -23.45
CA ARG A 21 -10.19 -48.72 -24.15
C ARG A 21 -9.69 -47.56 -23.29
N CYS A 22 -8.37 -47.39 -23.21
CA CYS A 22 -7.77 -46.26 -22.53
C CYS A 22 -8.20 -44.93 -23.19
N LYS A 23 -8.50 -43.90 -22.38
CA LYS A 23 -8.85 -42.56 -22.86
C LYS A 23 -7.66 -41.59 -23.02
N ALA A 24 -6.43 -42.02 -22.79
CA ALA A 24 -5.26 -41.15 -22.95
C ALA A 24 -5.04 -40.81 -24.44
N THR A 25 -4.77 -39.53 -24.74
CA THR A 25 -4.43 -39.09 -26.10
C THR A 25 -3.22 -39.87 -26.61
N GLY A 26 -3.35 -40.53 -27.77
CA GLY A 26 -2.31 -41.38 -28.35
C GLY A 26 -2.23 -42.81 -27.80
N CYS A 27 -3.06 -43.21 -26.82
CA CYS A 27 -3.11 -44.58 -26.31
C CYS A 27 -4.36 -45.32 -26.82
N SER A 28 -4.18 -46.37 -27.61
CA SER A 28 -5.28 -47.18 -28.15
C SER A 28 -5.49 -48.52 -27.41
N ASN A 29 -4.71 -48.76 -26.36
CA ASN A 29 -4.68 -50.01 -25.60
C ASN A 29 -6.03 -50.32 -24.95
N ARG A 30 -6.44 -51.59 -25.06
CA ARG A 30 -7.57 -52.16 -24.31
C ARG A 30 -7.03 -52.80 -23.03
N PHE A 31 -7.62 -52.49 -21.89
CA PHE A 31 -7.18 -53.01 -20.60
C PHE A 31 -8.38 -53.47 -19.78
N ARG A 32 -8.13 -54.30 -18.76
CA ARG A 32 -9.14 -54.70 -17.78
C ARG A 32 -8.99 -53.80 -16.56
N PRO A 33 -9.95 -52.91 -16.28
CA PRO A 33 -9.84 -51.98 -15.18
C PRO A 33 -10.02 -52.74 -13.86
N ALA A 34 -9.22 -52.40 -12.85
CA ALA A 34 -9.38 -52.93 -11.50
C ALA A 34 -10.72 -52.48 -10.88
N HIS A 35 -11.15 -51.25 -11.21
CA HIS A 35 -12.42 -50.67 -10.78
C HIS A 35 -13.17 -50.06 -11.96
N ALA A 36 -14.51 -50.06 -11.93
CA ALA A 36 -15.34 -49.49 -13.00
C ALA A 36 -15.03 -48.01 -13.31
N SER A 37 -14.49 -47.26 -12.34
CA SER A 37 -14.07 -45.87 -12.48
C SER A 37 -12.68 -45.69 -13.13
N THR A 38 -11.92 -46.76 -13.35
CA THR A 38 -10.56 -46.67 -13.92
C THR A 38 -10.64 -46.52 -15.43
N ILE A 39 -10.21 -45.35 -15.92
CA ILE A 39 -10.33 -44.96 -17.33
C ILE A 39 -8.99 -45.01 -18.09
N TYR A 40 -7.89 -45.20 -17.36
CA TYR A 40 -6.52 -45.20 -17.88
C TYR A 40 -5.84 -46.54 -17.65
N CYS A 41 -5.11 -47.03 -18.66
CA CYS A 41 -4.44 -48.33 -18.59
C CYS A 41 -3.18 -48.30 -17.69
N SER A 42 -2.60 -47.12 -17.45
CA SER A 42 -1.41 -46.94 -16.61
C SER A 42 -1.40 -45.55 -15.96
N GLU A 43 -0.61 -45.38 -14.90
CA GLU A 43 -0.41 -44.07 -14.27
C GLU A 43 0.28 -43.07 -15.22
N ALA A 44 1.13 -43.56 -16.13
CA ALA A 44 1.70 -42.76 -17.22
C ALA A 44 0.60 -42.17 -18.13
N CYS A 45 -0.35 -42.98 -18.59
CA CYS A 45 -1.50 -42.53 -19.39
C CYS A 45 -2.39 -41.54 -18.62
N LYS A 46 -2.56 -41.74 -17.32
CA LYS A 46 -3.29 -40.83 -16.44
C LYS A 46 -2.57 -39.49 -16.27
N SER A 47 -1.24 -39.49 -16.17
CA SER A 47 -0.42 -38.27 -16.06
C SER A 47 -0.41 -37.47 -17.37
N LEU A 48 -0.31 -38.14 -18.53
CA LEU A 48 -0.37 -37.52 -19.85
C LEU A 48 -1.69 -36.75 -20.04
N ASN A 49 -2.82 -37.39 -19.74
CA ASN A 49 -4.12 -36.72 -19.88
C ASN A 49 -4.39 -35.65 -18.81
N LYS A 50 -3.85 -35.79 -17.59
CA LYS A 50 -3.91 -34.73 -16.56
C LYS A 50 -3.18 -33.47 -17.00
N ASN A 51 -2.11 -33.60 -17.76
CA ASN A 51 -1.34 -32.45 -18.25
C ASN A 51 -1.97 -31.83 -19.50
N VAL A 52 -2.56 -32.64 -20.38
CA VAL A 52 -3.27 -32.15 -21.59
C VAL A 52 -4.54 -31.39 -21.23
N SER A 53 -5.36 -31.87 -20.29
CA SER A 53 -6.60 -31.19 -19.90
C SER A 53 -6.38 -29.88 -19.12
N ARG A 54 -5.17 -29.64 -18.62
CA ARG A 54 -4.79 -28.41 -17.90
C ARG A 54 -4.23 -27.31 -18.80
N ARG A 55 -3.79 -27.61 -20.03
CA ARG A 55 -3.34 -26.60 -20.99
C ARG A 55 -4.54 -26.07 -21.77
N LYS A 56 -5.48 -25.41 -21.08
CA LYS A 56 -6.34 -24.46 -21.79
C LYS A 56 -5.42 -23.35 -22.28
N GLU A 57 -5.42 -23.12 -23.59
CA GLU A 57 -4.75 -21.98 -24.19
C GLU A 57 -5.23 -20.72 -23.48
N PHE A 58 -4.28 -19.92 -23.00
CA PHE A 58 -4.63 -18.73 -22.24
C PHE A 58 -5.14 -17.68 -23.22
N THR A 59 -6.42 -17.34 -23.14
CA THR A 59 -7.00 -16.28 -23.95
C THR A 59 -6.69 -14.92 -23.33
N ILE A 60 -6.03 -14.05 -24.10
CA ILE A 60 -5.75 -12.68 -23.68
C ILE A 60 -7.08 -11.93 -23.50
N PRO A 61 -7.35 -11.30 -22.34
CA PRO A 61 -8.58 -10.57 -22.11
C PRO A 61 -8.54 -9.21 -22.85
N ARG A 62 -8.74 -9.23 -24.17
CA ARG A 62 -8.64 -8.05 -25.06
C ARG A 62 -9.49 -6.85 -24.61
N SER A 63 -10.61 -7.10 -23.92
CA SER A 63 -11.49 -6.06 -23.40
C SER A 63 -11.03 -5.40 -22.11
N ASN A 64 -9.88 -5.80 -21.56
CA ASN A 64 -9.33 -5.21 -20.35
C ASN A 64 -9.03 -3.72 -20.57
N HIS A 65 -9.33 -2.89 -19.56
CA HIS A 65 -9.12 -1.44 -19.63
C HIS A 65 -7.66 -1.06 -19.93
N PHE A 66 -6.69 -1.84 -19.48
CA PHE A 66 -5.28 -1.61 -19.76
C PHE A 66 -4.95 -1.66 -21.25
N PHE A 67 -5.48 -2.66 -21.97
CA PHE A 67 -5.27 -2.76 -23.41
C PHE A 67 -5.97 -1.64 -24.19
N LEU A 68 -7.17 -1.25 -23.75
CA LEU A 68 -7.84 -0.07 -24.32
C LEU A 68 -7.05 1.23 -24.08
N PHE A 69 -6.39 1.33 -22.92
CA PHE A 69 -5.47 2.44 -22.63
C PHE A 69 -4.28 2.43 -23.59
N LEU A 70 -3.61 1.29 -23.79
CA LEU A 70 -2.52 1.20 -24.77
C LEU A 70 -2.97 1.60 -26.18
N THR A 71 -4.11 1.11 -26.65
CA THR A 71 -4.64 1.49 -27.97
C THR A 71 -4.82 3.02 -28.11
N ARG A 72 -5.39 3.68 -27.09
CA ARG A 72 -5.58 5.14 -27.11
C ARG A 72 -4.25 5.89 -27.12
N GLU A 73 -3.27 5.44 -26.34
CA GLU A 73 -1.97 6.10 -26.29
C GLU A 73 -1.17 5.90 -27.59
N ALA A 74 -1.29 4.73 -28.23
CA ALA A 74 -0.73 4.48 -29.56
C ALA A 74 -1.31 5.44 -30.60
N GLN A 75 -2.64 5.58 -30.61
CA GLN A 75 -3.35 6.52 -31.50
C GLN A 75 -2.96 7.98 -31.20
N ARG A 76 -2.81 8.33 -29.92
CA ARG A 76 -2.38 9.68 -29.49
C ARG A 76 -0.95 10.00 -29.92
N ALA A 77 -0.03 9.04 -29.82
CA ALA A 77 1.34 9.17 -30.30
C ALA A 77 1.44 9.19 -31.83
N GLY A 78 0.49 8.53 -32.50
CA GLY A 78 0.50 8.27 -33.94
C GLY A 78 1.49 7.17 -34.34
N THR A 79 2.01 6.39 -33.40
CA THR A 79 3.03 5.36 -33.67
C THR A 79 3.08 4.28 -32.59
N LEU A 80 3.46 3.06 -32.97
CA LEU A 80 3.75 1.95 -32.06
C LEU A 80 5.10 2.09 -31.36
N ALA A 81 6.00 2.93 -31.86
CA ALA A 81 7.32 3.17 -31.26
C ALA A 81 7.23 3.72 -29.83
N ILE A 82 6.07 4.25 -29.42
CA ILE A 82 5.81 4.62 -28.03
C ILE A 82 5.99 3.43 -27.05
N PHE A 83 5.87 2.18 -27.52
CA PHE A 83 6.02 0.97 -26.71
C PHE A 83 7.38 0.28 -26.81
N ASP A 84 8.40 0.95 -27.35
CA ASP A 84 9.71 0.33 -27.60
C ASP A 84 10.31 -0.31 -26.34
N THR A 85 10.16 0.34 -25.19
CA THR A 85 10.61 -0.18 -23.88
C THR A 85 9.82 -1.40 -23.38
N LEU A 86 8.66 -1.70 -23.96
CA LEU A 86 7.81 -2.82 -23.55
C LEU A 86 8.10 -4.10 -24.34
N VAL A 87 8.80 -4.00 -25.48
CA VAL A 87 9.07 -5.12 -26.37
C VAL A 87 9.86 -6.20 -25.63
N GLY A 88 9.28 -7.41 -25.53
CA GLY A 88 9.89 -8.54 -24.84
C GLY A 88 9.97 -8.42 -23.31
N SER A 89 9.52 -7.32 -22.69
CA SER A 89 9.66 -7.07 -21.25
C SER A 89 8.34 -7.23 -20.51
N VAL A 90 8.20 -8.35 -19.79
CA VAL A 90 7.04 -8.60 -18.92
C VAL A 90 7.03 -7.64 -17.72
N ASP A 91 8.20 -7.28 -17.19
CA ASP A 91 8.30 -6.45 -15.99
C ASP A 91 7.91 -5.00 -16.27
N ASN A 92 8.37 -4.43 -17.39
CA ASN A 92 7.98 -3.07 -17.78
C ASN A 92 6.47 -2.96 -18.03
N LEU A 93 5.84 -4.01 -18.57
CA LEU A 93 4.38 -4.08 -18.70
C LEU A 93 3.67 -4.12 -17.34
N VAL A 94 4.21 -4.86 -16.37
CA VAL A 94 3.68 -4.90 -15.01
C VAL A 94 3.78 -3.53 -14.35
N ASP A 95 4.92 -2.86 -14.48
CA ASP A 95 5.13 -1.55 -13.88
C ASP A 95 4.22 -0.49 -14.50
N LEU A 96 4.11 -0.48 -15.83
CA LEU A 96 3.16 0.37 -16.54
C LEU A 96 1.71 0.08 -16.12
N TYR A 97 1.33 -1.19 -16.01
CA TYR A 97 0.01 -1.59 -15.53
C TYR A 97 -0.26 -1.10 -14.10
N ASN A 98 0.74 -1.15 -13.22
CA ASN A 98 0.63 -0.66 -11.85
C ASN A 98 0.38 0.85 -11.82
N VAL A 99 1.02 1.64 -12.68
CA VAL A 99 0.75 3.09 -12.81
C VAL A 99 -0.70 3.36 -13.26
N VAL A 100 -1.16 2.66 -14.29
CA VAL A 100 -2.54 2.80 -14.80
C VAL A 100 -3.57 2.41 -13.72
N LYS A 101 -3.32 1.29 -13.04
CA LYS A 101 -4.15 0.80 -11.93
C LYS A 101 -4.16 1.80 -10.78
N PHE A 102 -3.00 2.36 -10.42
CA PHE A 102 -2.86 3.34 -9.36
C PHE A 102 -3.71 4.59 -9.63
N ARG A 103 -3.66 5.13 -10.86
CA ARG A 103 -4.55 6.23 -11.30
C ARG A 103 -6.04 5.87 -11.16
N MET A 104 -6.44 4.67 -11.56
CA MET A 104 -7.84 4.24 -11.43
C MET A 104 -8.27 4.18 -9.97
N THR A 105 -7.45 3.57 -9.11
CA THR A 105 -7.72 3.49 -7.67
C THR A 105 -7.80 4.89 -7.04
N ALA A 106 -6.92 5.80 -7.42
CA ALA A 106 -6.93 7.18 -6.95
C ALA A 106 -8.21 7.93 -7.31
N ASN A 107 -8.68 7.81 -8.54
CA ASN A 107 -9.93 8.45 -8.97
C ASN A 107 -11.15 7.85 -8.29
N VAL A 108 -11.14 6.54 -8.03
CA VAL A 108 -12.16 5.89 -7.21
C VAL A 108 -12.15 6.44 -5.77
N MET A 109 -10.98 6.60 -5.15
CA MET A 109 -10.86 7.14 -3.78
C MET A 109 -11.26 8.62 -3.68
N SER A 110 -10.99 9.42 -4.72
CA SER A 110 -11.39 10.83 -4.72
C SER A 110 -12.89 11.03 -5.04
N GLY A 111 -13.53 10.02 -5.65
CA GLY A 111 -14.92 10.07 -6.12
C GLY A 111 -15.11 10.92 -7.39
N LYS A 112 -14.02 11.37 -8.02
CA LYS A 112 -14.01 12.20 -9.23
C LYS A 112 -12.84 11.80 -10.12
N ASP A 113 -12.85 12.20 -11.38
CA ASP A 113 -11.73 11.99 -12.30
C ASP A 113 -10.65 13.08 -12.10
N SER A 114 -10.13 13.19 -10.87
CA SER A 114 -9.23 14.28 -10.47
C SER A 114 -7.78 14.06 -10.90
N PHE A 115 -7.37 12.81 -11.10
CA PHE A 115 -5.98 12.44 -11.39
C PHE A 115 -5.81 11.93 -12.82
N HIS A 116 -4.80 12.45 -13.50
CA HIS A 116 -4.41 12.08 -14.85
C HIS A 116 -3.04 11.42 -14.84
N ILE A 117 -2.80 10.58 -15.85
CA ILE A 117 -1.44 10.15 -16.20
C ILE A 117 -0.80 11.30 -16.99
N CYS A 118 0.30 11.82 -16.46
CA CYS A 118 1.10 12.91 -17.01
C CYS A 118 2.39 12.31 -17.53
N HIS A 119 2.85 12.78 -18.67
CA HIS A 119 4.11 12.32 -19.24
C HIS A 119 5.22 13.31 -18.87
N VAL A 120 6.34 12.80 -18.37
CA VAL A 120 7.55 13.59 -18.11
C VAL A 120 8.10 14.12 -19.43
N ALA A 121 8.36 13.21 -20.37
CA ALA A 121 8.58 13.55 -21.78
C ALA A 121 7.27 13.36 -22.57
N PRO A 122 6.77 14.39 -23.28
CA PRO A 122 5.43 14.38 -23.87
C PRO A 122 5.25 13.36 -25.00
N THR A 123 4.07 12.74 -25.05
CA THR A 123 3.66 11.82 -26.12
C THR A 123 3.55 12.52 -27.49
N LYS A 124 3.14 13.80 -27.49
CA LYS A 124 2.91 14.60 -28.69
C LYS A 124 3.75 15.87 -28.65
N HIS A 125 4.96 15.78 -29.19
CA HIS A 125 5.89 16.89 -29.37
C HIS A 125 6.43 16.90 -30.80
N GLU A 126 6.98 18.04 -31.25
CA GLU A 126 7.47 18.21 -32.62
C GLU A 126 8.70 17.34 -32.91
N THR A 127 9.64 17.28 -31.97
CA THR A 127 10.94 16.62 -32.16
C THR A 127 11.09 15.31 -31.39
N VAL A 128 10.39 15.14 -30.28
CA VAL A 128 10.53 13.98 -29.38
C VAL A 128 9.23 13.20 -29.27
N LEU A 129 9.37 11.93 -28.89
CA LEU A 129 8.29 11.04 -28.53
C LEU A 129 8.59 10.46 -27.15
N GLY A 130 7.83 10.88 -26.15
CA GLY A 130 7.85 10.24 -24.84
C GLY A 130 7.39 8.78 -24.94
N LEU A 131 8.19 7.87 -24.40
CA LEU A 131 7.91 6.44 -24.40
C LEU A 131 6.93 6.09 -23.27
N MET A 132 6.14 5.04 -23.47
CA MET A 132 5.15 4.53 -22.53
C MET A 132 5.85 3.61 -21.51
N ASN A 133 6.63 4.20 -20.61
CA ASN A 133 7.31 3.52 -19.52
C ASN A 133 6.85 4.09 -18.16
N ALA A 134 6.80 3.28 -17.11
CA ALA A 134 6.47 3.73 -15.76
C ALA A 134 7.37 4.88 -15.26
N GLU A 135 8.62 4.91 -15.71
CA GLU A 135 9.61 5.98 -15.46
C GLU A 135 9.25 7.31 -16.12
N ASN A 136 8.54 7.27 -17.26
CA ASN A 136 8.15 8.47 -18.00
C ASN A 136 6.76 8.99 -17.61
N LEU A 137 6.07 8.31 -16.69
CA LEU A 137 4.68 8.62 -16.35
C LEU A 137 4.56 9.00 -14.89
N ILE A 138 3.75 10.03 -14.61
CA ILE A 138 3.40 10.48 -13.26
C ILE A 138 1.88 10.50 -13.13
N VAL A 139 1.33 10.04 -12.01
CA VAL A 139 -0.09 10.22 -11.68
C VAL A 139 -0.27 11.50 -10.88
N ALA A 140 -0.82 12.55 -11.49
CA ALA A 140 -0.94 13.86 -10.85
C ALA A 140 -2.31 14.51 -11.05
N PRO A 141 -2.66 15.52 -10.24
CA PRO A 141 -3.86 16.31 -10.44
C PRO A 141 -4.02 16.81 -11.87
N ALA A 142 -5.23 16.65 -12.41
CA ALA A 142 -5.55 16.99 -13.80
C ALA A 142 -5.26 18.47 -14.15
N TYR A 143 -5.37 19.38 -13.17
CA TYR A 143 -5.10 20.79 -13.39
C TYR A 143 -3.61 21.08 -13.63
N LEU A 144 -2.70 20.32 -12.99
CA LEU A 144 -1.27 20.45 -13.20
C LEU A 144 -0.87 19.95 -14.58
N ASN A 145 -1.41 18.81 -15.00
CA ASN A 145 -1.21 18.26 -16.34
C ASN A 145 -1.65 19.26 -17.43
N ARG A 146 -2.84 19.87 -17.26
CA ARG A 146 -3.34 20.90 -18.18
C ARG A 146 -2.44 22.14 -18.24
N ARG A 147 -1.87 22.55 -17.10
CA ARG A 147 -0.92 23.67 -17.03
C ARG A 147 0.38 23.34 -17.77
N HIS A 148 0.92 22.15 -17.56
CA HIS A 148 2.19 21.72 -18.15
C HIS A 148 2.11 21.47 -19.66
N SER A 149 0.94 21.05 -20.15
CA SER A 149 0.71 20.82 -21.59
C SER A 149 1.73 19.83 -22.17
N ASN A 150 2.22 20.07 -23.38
CA ASN A 150 3.26 19.26 -24.04
C ASN A 150 4.67 19.87 -23.89
N THR A 151 4.94 20.55 -22.78
CA THR A 151 6.28 21.10 -22.51
C THR A 151 7.29 19.97 -22.30
N HIS A 152 8.56 20.19 -22.66
CA HIS A 152 9.63 19.22 -22.50
C HIS A 152 10.92 19.92 -22.08
N SER A 153 11.58 19.42 -21.02
CA SER A 153 12.81 19.98 -20.46
C SER A 153 14.09 19.36 -21.04
N ASN A 154 14.01 18.29 -21.84
CA ASN A 154 15.14 17.41 -22.23
C ASN A 154 15.95 16.79 -21.06
N ASN A 155 15.71 17.22 -19.82
CA ASN A 155 16.49 16.84 -18.63
C ASN A 155 15.90 15.64 -17.88
N ALA A 156 14.69 15.22 -18.23
CA ALA A 156 14.02 14.10 -17.57
C ALA A 156 13.08 13.37 -18.54
N GLY A 157 12.69 12.17 -18.12
CA GLY A 157 11.76 11.33 -18.85
C GLY A 157 12.46 10.41 -19.84
N VAL A 158 11.71 9.42 -20.31
CA VAL A 158 12.20 8.44 -21.27
C VAL A 158 11.58 8.76 -22.61
N PHE A 159 12.41 9.13 -23.59
CA PHE A 159 11.96 9.55 -24.91
C PHE A 159 12.88 9.06 -26.02
N MET A 160 12.39 9.14 -27.25
CA MET A 160 13.17 8.97 -28.47
C MET A 160 12.92 10.15 -29.42
N TYR A 161 13.82 10.39 -30.37
CA TYR A 161 13.59 11.41 -31.39
C TYR A 161 12.64 10.89 -32.47
N ARG A 162 11.79 11.79 -32.99
CA ARG A 162 10.85 11.42 -34.06
C ARG A 162 11.53 11.04 -35.37
N THR A 163 12.74 11.54 -35.59
CA THR A 163 13.59 11.18 -36.74
C THR A 163 13.97 9.70 -36.75
N ASP A 164 13.97 9.06 -35.58
CA ASP A 164 14.42 7.67 -35.42
C ASP A 164 13.26 6.67 -35.58
N ILE A 165 12.03 7.18 -35.75
CA ILE A 165 10.84 6.35 -35.88
C ILE A 165 10.77 5.76 -37.28
N LEU A 166 10.69 4.43 -37.35
CA LEU A 166 10.52 3.73 -38.62
C LEU A 166 9.12 3.99 -39.22
N PRO A 167 9.01 4.32 -40.52
CA PRO A 167 7.72 4.62 -41.15
C PRO A 167 6.65 3.52 -41.02
N LYS A 168 7.06 2.26 -40.97
CA LYS A 168 6.15 1.11 -40.79
C LYS A 168 5.43 1.07 -39.43
N LEU A 169 5.92 1.83 -38.45
CA LEU A 169 5.37 1.87 -37.10
C LEU A 169 4.33 2.97 -36.91
N TYR A 170 4.09 3.83 -37.91
CA TYR A 170 3.01 4.82 -37.83
C TYR A 170 1.63 4.15 -37.74
N VAL A 171 0.75 4.81 -37.00
CA VAL A 171 -0.63 4.38 -36.71
C VAL A 171 -1.56 5.55 -37.04
N ALA A 172 -2.58 5.30 -37.86
CA ALA A 172 -3.61 6.30 -38.11
C ALA A 172 -4.60 6.38 -36.93
N SER A 173 -5.22 7.55 -36.72
CA SER A 173 -6.08 7.81 -35.56
C SER A 173 -7.31 6.89 -35.46
N ASP A 174 -7.81 6.41 -36.59
CA ASP A 174 -9.03 5.63 -36.76
C ASP A 174 -8.76 4.20 -37.25
N GLU A 175 -7.50 3.77 -37.23
CA GLU A 175 -7.11 2.46 -37.73
C GLU A 175 -7.73 1.33 -36.90
N ALA A 176 -8.48 0.44 -37.56
CA ALA A 176 -8.96 -0.79 -36.95
C ALA A 176 -7.79 -1.78 -36.77
N GLY A 177 -7.82 -2.60 -35.71
CA GLY A 177 -6.78 -3.62 -35.49
C GLY A 177 -5.49 -3.09 -34.85
N VAL A 178 -5.45 -1.84 -34.37
CA VAL A 178 -4.28 -1.30 -33.64
C VAL A 178 -3.87 -2.18 -32.46
N LEU A 179 -4.84 -2.77 -31.75
CA LEU A 179 -4.55 -3.67 -30.64
C LEU A 179 -3.76 -4.92 -31.07
N ASP A 180 -4.07 -5.46 -32.25
CA ASP A 180 -3.40 -6.65 -32.78
C ASP A 180 -1.96 -6.27 -33.18
N ARG A 181 -1.79 -5.12 -33.82
CA ARG A 181 -0.46 -4.56 -34.11
C ARG A 181 0.36 -4.30 -32.85
N ILE A 182 -0.26 -3.85 -31.75
CA ILE A 182 0.40 -3.68 -30.45
C ILE A 182 0.87 -5.03 -29.90
N PHE A 183 0.03 -6.07 -29.96
CA PHE A 183 0.40 -7.41 -29.49
C PHE A 183 1.53 -8.02 -30.31
N ASP A 184 1.49 -7.86 -31.64
CA ASP A 184 2.56 -8.32 -32.51
C ASP A 184 3.87 -7.54 -32.27
N PHE A 185 3.78 -6.23 -32.04
CA PHE A 185 4.93 -5.37 -31.78
C PHE A 185 5.61 -5.68 -30.44
N ILE A 186 4.84 -5.81 -29.35
CA ILE A 186 5.37 -6.12 -28.02
C ILE A 186 5.79 -7.60 -27.91
N GLY A 187 5.12 -8.47 -28.66
CA GLY A 187 5.27 -9.92 -28.64
C GLY A 187 4.11 -10.60 -27.91
N THR A 188 3.36 -11.43 -28.64
CA THR A 188 2.19 -12.16 -28.12
C THR A 188 2.51 -13.01 -26.89
N GLU A 189 3.67 -13.67 -26.87
CA GLU A 189 4.12 -14.46 -25.72
C GLU A 189 4.38 -13.59 -24.48
N THR A 190 4.97 -12.41 -24.67
CA THR A 190 5.17 -11.40 -23.62
C THR A 190 3.83 -10.97 -23.02
N ILE A 191 2.84 -10.67 -23.88
CA ILE A 191 1.49 -10.28 -23.45
C ILE A 191 0.78 -11.41 -22.70
N ILE A 192 0.93 -12.66 -23.12
CA ILE A 192 0.37 -13.83 -22.43
C ILE A 192 1.02 -13.99 -21.04
N ALA A 193 2.35 -13.90 -20.96
CA ALA A 193 3.09 -14.01 -19.71
C ALA A 193 2.71 -12.88 -18.73
N PHE A 194 2.65 -11.64 -19.22
CA PHE A 194 2.17 -10.48 -18.47
C PHE A 194 0.73 -10.67 -17.98
N SER A 195 -0.19 -11.07 -18.86
CA SER A 195 -1.60 -11.25 -18.51
C SER A 195 -1.80 -12.29 -17.42
N LYS A 196 -1.00 -13.36 -17.42
CA LYS A 196 -0.96 -14.37 -16.35
C LYS A 196 -0.38 -13.79 -15.06
N LYS A 197 0.75 -13.08 -15.13
CA LYS A 197 1.44 -12.49 -13.96
C LYS A 197 0.57 -11.43 -13.27
N ALA A 198 -0.04 -10.53 -14.04
CA ALA A 198 -0.92 -9.47 -13.55
C ALA A 198 -2.35 -9.95 -13.25
N LYS A 199 -2.68 -11.23 -13.55
CA LYS A 199 -4.01 -11.84 -13.38
C LYS A 199 -5.12 -11.00 -14.04
N LEU A 200 -4.87 -10.56 -15.27
CA LEU A 200 -5.83 -9.73 -15.99
C LEU A 200 -7.14 -10.48 -16.23
N THR A 201 -8.25 -9.78 -16.02
CA THR A 201 -9.60 -10.25 -16.33
C THR A 201 -10.20 -9.40 -17.43
N GLU A 202 -11.28 -9.86 -18.05
CA GLU A 202 -12.11 -9.01 -18.91
C GLU A 202 -12.63 -7.79 -18.14
N SER A 203 -12.96 -6.72 -18.87
CA SER A 203 -13.57 -5.55 -18.23
C SER A 203 -14.89 -5.92 -17.58
N ARG A 204 -15.20 -5.30 -16.44
CA ARG A 204 -16.48 -5.50 -15.73
C ARG A 204 -17.67 -5.23 -16.64
N ARG A 205 -17.57 -4.25 -17.55
CA ARG A 205 -18.59 -3.96 -18.56
C ARG A 205 -18.85 -5.17 -19.46
N GLN A 206 -17.82 -5.73 -20.09
CA GLN A 206 -17.99 -6.88 -20.99
C GLN A 206 -18.45 -8.13 -20.24
N ALA A 207 -17.89 -8.38 -19.05
CA ALA A 207 -18.34 -9.49 -18.21
C ALA A 207 -19.81 -9.35 -17.79
N SER A 208 -20.29 -8.12 -17.54
CA SER A 208 -21.71 -7.87 -17.23
C SER A 208 -22.60 -7.95 -18.47
N LEU A 209 -22.15 -7.49 -19.64
CA LEU A 209 -22.89 -7.65 -20.90
C LEU A 209 -23.06 -9.12 -21.27
N ALA A 210 -21.98 -9.90 -21.22
CA ALA A 210 -22.03 -11.34 -21.48
C ALA A 210 -22.90 -12.10 -20.46
N LYS A 211 -23.08 -11.57 -19.25
CA LYS A 211 -24.05 -12.10 -18.28
C LYS A 211 -25.46 -11.68 -18.63
N LEU A 212 -25.68 -10.40 -18.96
CA LEU A 212 -26.98 -9.87 -19.33
C LEU A 212 -27.54 -10.59 -20.56
N GLU A 213 -26.72 -10.79 -21.59
CA GLU A 213 -27.07 -11.53 -22.81
C GLU A 213 -27.54 -12.96 -22.53
N LYS A 214 -26.98 -13.63 -21.52
CA LYS A 214 -27.42 -14.99 -21.11
C LYS A 214 -28.73 -15.00 -20.33
N LEU A 215 -29.12 -13.88 -19.74
CA LEU A 215 -30.30 -13.75 -18.89
C LEU A 215 -31.50 -13.15 -19.64
N VAL A 216 -31.24 -12.33 -20.66
CA VAL A 216 -32.27 -11.67 -21.46
C VAL A 216 -32.88 -12.66 -22.46
N ASP A 217 -34.11 -13.06 -22.18
CA ASP A 217 -34.99 -13.71 -23.15
C ASP A 217 -35.71 -12.66 -24.02
N ARG A 218 -35.40 -12.61 -25.33
CA ARG A 218 -36.02 -11.69 -26.30
C ARG A 218 -37.50 -12.01 -26.60
N GLY A 219 -38.00 -13.17 -26.15
CA GLY A 219 -39.42 -13.52 -26.27
C GLY A 219 -40.31 -12.98 -25.14
N ASN A 220 -39.71 -12.48 -24.05
CA ASN A 220 -40.43 -11.94 -22.91
C ASN A 220 -40.53 -10.41 -22.97
N LYS A 221 -41.75 -9.86 -23.02
CA LYS A 221 -41.99 -8.40 -23.05
C LYS A 221 -41.38 -7.65 -21.87
N ASP A 222 -41.30 -8.29 -20.70
CA ASP A 222 -40.69 -7.67 -19.52
C ASP A 222 -39.18 -7.45 -19.68
N HIS A 223 -38.55 -8.15 -20.64
CA HIS A 223 -37.14 -8.04 -20.94
C HIS A 223 -36.79 -7.04 -22.05
N ASP A 224 -37.78 -6.44 -22.72
CA ASP A 224 -37.55 -5.49 -23.83
C ASP A 224 -36.64 -4.32 -23.41
N LYS A 225 -36.83 -3.83 -22.17
CA LYS A 225 -35.99 -2.77 -21.57
C LYS A 225 -34.53 -3.19 -21.38
N PHE A 226 -34.27 -4.48 -21.14
CA PHE A 226 -32.91 -5.01 -20.98
C PHE A 226 -32.27 -5.34 -22.33
N ALA A 227 -33.06 -5.78 -23.31
CA ALA A 227 -32.61 -5.96 -24.69
C ALA A 227 -32.14 -4.62 -25.30
N ALA A 228 -32.86 -3.53 -25.02
CA ALA A 228 -32.44 -2.19 -25.42
C ALA A 228 -31.05 -1.80 -24.87
N ILE A 229 -30.72 -2.20 -23.64
CA ILE A 229 -29.40 -1.96 -23.03
C ILE A 229 -28.29 -2.79 -23.72
N LEU A 230 -28.61 -3.98 -24.23
CA LEU A 230 -27.66 -4.80 -24.99
C LEU A 230 -27.36 -4.19 -26.37
N ASP A 231 -28.38 -3.62 -27.02
CA ASP A 231 -28.25 -3.00 -28.33
C ASP A 231 -27.64 -1.58 -28.25
N ASP A 232 -27.72 -0.93 -27.09
CA ASP A 232 -27.12 0.39 -26.85
C ASP A 232 -25.62 0.32 -26.50
N SER A 233 -24.79 0.74 -27.46
CA SER A 233 -23.35 0.86 -27.27
C SER A 233 -22.92 1.90 -26.22
N THR A 234 -23.79 2.86 -25.88
CA THR A 234 -23.49 3.98 -24.96
C THR A 234 -23.81 3.69 -23.49
N SER A 235 -24.52 2.59 -23.22
CA SER A 235 -24.93 2.17 -21.88
C SER A 235 -23.74 2.05 -20.91
N LYS A 236 -23.91 2.66 -19.73
CA LYS A 236 -22.85 2.75 -18.70
C LYS A 236 -22.77 1.46 -17.90
N THR A 237 -21.59 1.19 -17.32
CA THR A 237 -21.36 -0.03 -16.54
C THR A 237 -22.32 -0.20 -15.35
N PRO A 238 -22.66 0.85 -14.56
CA PRO A 238 -23.64 0.72 -13.48
C PRO A 238 -25.05 0.37 -13.97
N GLU A 239 -25.48 0.90 -15.11
CA GLU A 239 -26.79 0.61 -15.71
C GLU A 239 -26.87 -0.86 -16.14
N ILE A 240 -25.82 -1.39 -16.77
CA ILE A 240 -25.75 -2.80 -17.17
C ILE A 240 -25.74 -3.72 -15.93
N ILE A 241 -25.06 -3.32 -14.85
CA ILE A 241 -25.05 -4.09 -13.60
C ILE A 241 -26.43 -4.06 -12.95
N ALA A 242 -27.08 -2.90 -12.87
CA ALA A 242 -28.42 -2.77 -12.33
C ALA A 242 -29.43 -3.61 -13.14
N ALA A 243 -29.28 -3.68 -14.46
CA ALA A 243 -30.09 -4.57 -15.31
C ALA A 243 -29.88 -6.05 -14.97
N VAL A 244 -28.63 -6.50 -14.79
CA VAL A 244 -28.33 -7.87 -14.36
C VAL A 244 -28.91 -8.16 -12.96
N GLU A 245 -28.78 -7.24 -12.02
CA GLU A 245 -29.30 -7.39 -10.65
C GLU A 245 -30.83 -7.41 -10.61
N ALA A 246 -31.49 -6.58 -11.42
CA ALA A 246 -32.94 -6.53 -11.56
C ALA A 246 -33.52 -7.85 -12.10
N ILE A 247 -32.88 -8.47 -13.09
CA ILE A 247 -33.31 -9.79 -13.60
C ILE A 247 -33.06 -10.89 -12.56
N GLN A 248 -32.00 -10.77 -11.76
CA GLN A 248 -31.64 -11.75 -10.73
C GLN A 248 -32.37 -11.55 -9.40
N SER A 249 -33.25 -10.55 -9.28
CA SER A 249 -33.94 -10.18 -8.04
C SER A 249 -32.98 -10.00 -6.85
N ARG A 250 -31.79 -9.46 -7.08
CA ARG A 250 -30.82 -9.15 -6.02
C ARG A 250 -30.99 -7.69 -5.57
N GLU A 251 -30.88 -7.45 -4.27
CA GLU A 251 -30.86 -6.08 -3.74
C GLU A 251 -29.77 -5.25 -4.41
N GLU A 252 -30.10 -4.00 -4.74
CA GLU A 252 -29.18 -3.06 -5.38
C GLU A 252 -27.87 -2.97 -4.59
N PHE A 253 -26.76 -3.33 -5.23
CA PHE A 253 -25.44 -3.18 -4.61
C PHE A 253 -25.11 -1.69 -4.49
N LYS A 254 -25.21 -1.15 -3.27
CA LYS A 254 -24.67 0.18 -2.93
C LYS A 254 -23.18 0.04 -2.62
N PRO A 255 -22.25 0.45 -3.52
CA PRO A 255 -20.84 0.49 -3.19
C PRO A 255 -20.62 1.49 -2.05
N MET A 256 -20.48 1.00 -0.82
CA MET A 256 -20.03 1.79 0.32
C MET A 256 -18.53 2.10 0.15
N MET A 257 -18.21 3.19 -0.54
CA MET A 257 -16.86 3.74 -0.52
C MET A 257 -16.67 4.57 0.76
N LYS A 258 -16.59 3.90 1.91
CA LYS A 258 -16.13 4.49 3.17
C LYS A 258 -14.61 4.48 3.18
N GLY A 259 -13.99 5.46 2.53
CA GLY A 259 -12.54 5.66 2.52
C GLY A 259 -12.18 7.13 2.63
N GLN A 260 -11.05 7.43 3.26
CA GLN A 260 -10.49 8.77 3.26
C GLN A 260 -10.18 9.16 1.81
N LYS A 261 -10.68 10.32 1.38
CA LYS A 261 -10.39 10.85 0.04
C LYS A 261 -8.90 11.07 -0.10
N LEU A 262 -8.32 10.54 -1.17
CA LEU A 262 -6.92 10.79 -1.50
C LEU A 262 -6.77 12.26 -1.91
N SER A 263 -5.91 13.01 -1.21
CA SER A 263 -5.63 14.42 -1.52
C SER A 263 -4.61 14.55 -2.64
N ASP A 264 -4.60 15.72 -3.29
CA ASP A 264 -3.66 16.05 -4.36
C ASP A 264 -2.21 15.96 -3.88
N SER A 265 -1.92 16.50 -2.70
CA SER A 265 -0.58 16.44 -2.09
C SER A 265 -0.15 15.01 -1.78
N ALA A 266 -1.06 14.18 -1.24
CA ALA A 266 -0.76 12.78 -0.94
C ALA A 266 -0.43 11.99 -2.21
N MET A 267 -1.15 12.26 -3.31
CA MET A 267 -0.85 11.68 -4.61
C MET A 267 0.56 12.08 -5.09
N MET A 268 0.84 13.38 -5.09
CA MET A 268 2.13 13.92 -5.53
C MET A 268 3.30 13.38 -4.71
N ILE A 269 3.14 13.25 -3.40
CA ILE A 269 4.17 12.68 -2.50
C ILE A 269 4.42 11.19 -2.82
N LYS A 270 3.37 10.40 -3.08
CA LYS A 270 3.53 9.00 -3.46
C LYS A 270 4.28 8.85 -4.77
N GLU A 271 3.98 9.71 -5.74
CA GLU A 271 4.67 9.71 -7.02
C GLU A 271 6.11 10.22 -6.91
N LEU A 272 6.38 11.22 -6.07
CA LEU A 272 7.74 11.65 -5.76
C LEU A 272 8.59 10.48 -5.24
N ILE A 273 8.07 9.74 -4.25
CA ILE A 273 8.76 8.58 -3.68
C ILE A 273 9.02 7.51 -4.74
N ARG A 274 8.03 7.23 -5.59
CA ARG A 274 8.15 6.25 -6.67
C ARG A 274 9.17 6.68 -7.73
N HIS A 275 9.19 7.97 -8.09
CA HIS A 275 10.10 8.49 -9.11
C HIS A 275 11.54 8.59 -8.63
N ALA A 276 11.78 8.77 -7.33
CA ALA A 276 13.12 8.76 -6.76
C ALA A 276 13.85 7.42 -6.96
N ASP A 277 13.12 6.31 -7.16
CA ASP A 277 13.72 5.01 -7.48
C ASP A 277 14.39 5.00 -8.87
N PHE A 278 13.97 5.89 -9.78
CA PHE A 278 14.52 6.03 -11.14
C PHE A 278 15.37 7.29 -11.31
N ARG A 279 15.12 8.32 -10.49
CA ARG A 279 15.69 9.67 -10.60
C ARG A 279 16.34 10.06 -9.27
N CYS A 280 17.63 9.78 -9.16
CA CYS A 280 18.39 9.98 -7.92
C CYS A 280 18.40 11.44 -7.42
N GLU A 281 18.24 12.42 -8.31
CA GLU A 281 18.13 13.83 -7.96
C GLU A 281 16.86 14.15 -7.15
N LEU A 282 15.83 13.29 -7.21
CA LEU A 282 14.61 13.42 -6.42
C LEU A 282 14.74 12.80 -5.02
N GLU A 283 15.82 12.04 -4.77
CA GLU A 283 15.98 11.25 -3.54
C GLU A 283 16.05 12.13 -2.29
N GLU A 284 16.63 13.33 -2.38
CA GLU A 284 16.65 14.28 -1.26
C GLU A 284 15.22 14.61 -0.79
N PHE A 285 14.33 14.93 -1.72
CA PHE A 285 12.93 15.26 -1.42
C PHE A 285 12.13 14.04 -0.99
N ALA A 286 12.36 12.90 -1.64
CA ALA A 286 11.70 11.64 -1.31
C ALA A 286 12.10 11.14 0.08
N SER A 287 13.35 11.33 0.51
CA SER A 287 13.81 10.95 1.86
C SER A 287 12.99 11.65 2.94
N ILE A 288 12.80 12.97 2.82
CA ILE A 288 11.94 13.77 3.72
C ILE A 288 10.52 13.22 3.74
N ALA A 289 9.96 12.92 2.56
CA ALA A 289 8.63 12.35 2.44
C ALA A 289 8.49 10.98 3.12
N ARG A 290 9.46 10.09 2.92
CA ARG A 290 9.45 8.73 3.47
C ARG A 290 9.39 8.73 5.00
N GLU A 291 10.02 9.70 5.67
CA GLU A 291 10.02 9.80 7.14
C GLU A 291 8.62 9.89 7.74
N TYR A 292 7.71 10.65 7.13
CA TYR A 292 6.34 10.80 7.64
C TYR A 292 5.28 9.99 6.87
N THR A 293 5.57 9.40 5.70
CA THR A 293 4.58 8.50 5.06
C THR A 293 4.47 7.12 5.73
N ARG A 294 5.43 6.74 6.60
CA ARG A 294 5.45 5.43 7.27
C ARG A 294 4.47 5.31 8.45
N GLY A 295 4.01 6.42 9.01
CA GLY A 295 3.33 6.44 10.30
C GLY A 295 1.94 7.06 10.30
N ASP A 296 1.00 6.59 9.47
CA ASP A 296 -0.42 7.01 9.46
C ASP A 296 -0.66 8.53 9.56
N PHE A 297 0.32 9.36 9.17
CA PHE A 297 0.24 10.79 9.35
C PHE A 297 -0.81 11.31 8.38
N ALA A 298 -1.77 12.06 8.90
CA ALA A 298 -2.64 12.86 8.07
C ALA A 298 -1.75 13.78 7.22
N HIS A 299 -1.71 13.54 5.91
CA HIS A 299 -0.90 14.32 4.98
C HIS A 299 -1.23 15.80 5.20
N ILE A 300 -0.28 16.57 5.75
CA ILE A 300 -0.36 18.02 5.70
C ILE A 300 -0.35 18.38 4.23
N GLY A 301 -1.39 19.09 3.79
CA GLY A 301 -1.52 19.47 2.40
C GLY A 301 -0.37 20.39 2.01
N LEU A 302 0.32 20.05 0.92
CA LEU A 302 1.21 20.98 0.24
C LEU A 302 0.38 22.16 -0.30
N SER A 303 0.91 23.37 -0.18
CA SER A 303 0.36 24.55 -0.82
C SER A 303 0.28 24.37 -2.34
N ARG A 304 -0.51 25.20 -3.00
CA ARG A 304 -0.65 25.12 -4.45
C ARG A 304 0.68 25.41 -5.17
N ASP A 305 1.48 26.30 -4.61
CA ASP A 305 2.78 26.67 -5.17
C ASP A 305 3.78 25.52 -4.98
N ALA A 306 3.85 24.93 -3.78
CA ALA A 306 4.65 23.72 -3.56
C ALA A 306 4.22 22.55 -4.46
N GLN A 307 2.92 22.38 -4.74
CA GLN A 307 2.45 21.39 -5.72
C GLN A 307 2.91 21.69 -7.14
N ASN A 308 2.90 22.96 -7.56
CA ASN A 308 3.41 23.37 -8.87
C ASN A 308 4.92 23.11 -8.98
N THR A 309 5.70 23.57 -8.00
CA THR A 309 7.16 23.38 -7.95
C THR A 309 7.53 21.91 -7.93
N LEU A 310 6.86 21.08 -7.13
CA LEU A 310 7.09 19.64 -7.11
C LEU A 310 6.74 18.99 -8.45
N PHE A 311 5.65 19.42 -9.10
CA PHE A 311 5.29 18.93 -10.42
C PHE A 311 6.36 19.26 -11.46
N ASP A 312 6.83 20.51 -11.48
CA ASP A 312 7.84 20.98 -12.42
C ASP A 312 9.20 20.28 -12.18
N LEU A 313 9.59 20.10 -10.92
CA LEU A 313 10.74 19.28 -10.50
C LEU A 313 10.66 17.83 -11.02
N MET A 314 9.50 17.18 -10.86
CA MET A 314 9.28 15.83 -11.39
C MET A 314 9.23 15.77 -12.93
N HIS A 315 9.08 16.91 -13.62
CA HIS A 315 9.22 17.01 -15.08
C HIS A 315 10.64 17.43 -15.53
N GLY A 316 11.60 17.50 -14.60
CA GLY A 316 12.98 17.90 -14.89
C GLY A 316 13.13 19.38 -15.22
N MET A 317 12.12 20.20 -14.90
CA MET A 317 12.15 21.65 -15.13
C MET A 317 12.98 22.39 -14.05
N VAL A 318 14.04 21.78 -13.52
CA VAL A 318 14.95 22.50 -12.63
C VAL A 318 15.67 23.51 -13.49
N SER A 319 15.30 24.79 -13.36
CA SER A 319 15.96 25.83 -14.14
C SER A 319 17.43 25.86 -13.74
N GLU A 320 18.33 25.82 -14.72
CA GLU A 320 19.76 26.15 -14.53
C GLU A 320 19.98 27.57 -13.98
N ASN A 321 18.90 28.36 -13.91
CA ASN A 321 18.88 29.68 -13.32
C ASN A 321 18.45 29.59 -11.85
N ASP A 322 19.13 30.34 -10.97
CA ASP A 322 18.87 30.54 -9.53
C ASP A 322 17.41 30.94 -9.16
N ALA A 323 16.55 31.17 -10.15
CA ALA A 323 15.17 31.57 -9.97
C ALA A 323 14.31 30.53 -9.24
N MET A 324 14.62 29.24 -9.36
CA MET A 324 13.85 28.18 -8.69
C MET A 324 14.38 27.78 -7.31
N ASP A 325 15.55 28.25 -6.89
CA ASP A 325 16.15 27.84 -5.61
C ASP A 325 15.26 28.22 -4.43
N ASN A 326 14.71 29.44 -4.46
CA ASN A 326 13.76 29.90 -3.45
C ASN A 326 12.49 29.03 -3.41
N GLU A 327 11.98 28.59 -4.56
CA GLU A 327 10.79 27.73 -4.64
C GLU A 327 11.08 26.32 -4.13
N ILE A 328 12.27 25.79 -4.46
CA ILE A 328 12.75 24.50 -3.99
C ILE A 328 12.93 24.50 -2.48
N ASP A 329 13.48 25.56 -1.90
CA ASP A 329 13.61 25.72 -0.45
C ASP A 329 12.25 25.85 0.23
N CYS A 330 11.30 26.57 -0.36
CA CYS A 330 9.91 26.61 0.11
C CYS A 330 9.27 25.22 0.07
N LEU A 331 9.46 24.46 -1.01
CA LEU A 331 8.98 23.09 -1.13
C LEU A 331 9.58 22.18 -0.05
N LYS A 332 10.91 22.23 0.16
CA LYS A 332 11.59 21.47 1.23
C LYS A 332 11.05 21.86 2.61
N PHE A 333 10.82 23.15 2.83
CA PHE A 333 10.23 23.66 4.07
C PHE A 333 8.82 23.09 4.30
N GLU A 334 7.98 23.02 3.27
CA GLU A 334 6.64 22.45 3.37
C GLU A 334 6.65 20.92 3.53
N LEU A 335 7.52 20.22 2.80
CA LEU A 335 7.69 18.77 2.94
C LEU A 335 8.10 18.39 4.37
N ARG A 336 8.87 19.23 5.07
CA ARG A 336 9.25 19.03 6.49
C ARG A 336 8.18 19.46 7.50
N ALA A 337 7.07 20.06 7.06
CA ALA A 337 6.02 20.53 7.98
C ALA A 337 5.45 19.42 8.88
N PRO A 338 5.18 18.19 8.40
CA PRO A 338 4.72 17.09 9.26
C PRO A 338 5.72 16.72 10.36
N LEU A 339 7.01 16.75 10.03
CA LEU A 339 8.10 16.41 10.96
C LEU A 339 8.22 17.46 12.05
N ARG A 340 8.26 18.75 11.67
CA ARG A 340 8.25 19.86 12.64
C ARG A 340 7.02 19.83 13.55
N ALA A 341 5.85 19.50 13.01
CA ALA A 341 4.64 19.37 13.80
C ALA A 341 4.73 18.18 14.78
N ALA A 342 5.39 17.08 14.40
CA ALA A 342 5.63 15.95 15.29
C ALA A 342 6.64 16.28 16.40
N GLU A 343 7.75 16.93 16.05
CA GLU A 343 8.75 17.41 17.01
C GLU A 343 8.15 18.39 18.02
N ALA A 344 7.33 19.35 17.56
CA ALA A 344 6.66 20.30 18.45
C ALA A 344 5.71 19.59 19.44
N ARG A 345 4.96 18.56 19.00
CA ARG A 345 4.11 17.74 19.89
C ARG A 345 4.94 16.95 20.90
N GLN A 346 6.09 16.43 20.49
CA GLN A 346 7.00 15.72 21.38
C GLN A 346 7.59 16.66 22.44
N GLN A 347 8.02 17.87 22.05
CA GLN A 347 8.52 18.90 22.96
C GLN A 347 7.46 19.34 23.97
N ASP A 348 6.22 19.58 23.53
CA ASP A 348 5.09 19.91 24.43
C ASP A 348 4.81 18.76 25.42
N THR A 349 4.86 17.51 24.95
CA THR A 349 4.71 16.34 25.82
C THR A 349 5.82 16.26 26.86
N LEU A 350 7.07 16.52 26.48
CA LEU A 350 8.21 16.55 27.40
C LEU A 350 8.09 17.69 28.41
N ALA A 351 7.70 18.89 27.98
CA ALA A 351 7.48 20.04 28.86
C ALA A 351 6.40 19.74 29.92
N ARG A 352 5.24 19.22 29.51
CA ARG A 352 4.17 18.82 30.46
C ARG A 352 4.60 17.74 31.43
N ASN A 353 5.41 16.79 30.97
CA ASN A 353 5.97 15.75 31.84
C ASN A 353 6.95 16.35 32.86
N GLN A 354 7.80 17.29 32.45
CA GLN A 354 8.71 18.01 33.35
C GLN A 354 7.95 18.83 34.39
N GLU A 355 6.91 19.57 33.99
CA GLU A 355 6.03 20.31 34.91
C GLU A 355 5.35 19.38 35.92
N ARG A 356 4.82 18.23 35.46
CA ARG A 356 4.19 17.24 36.34
C ARG A 356 5.19 16.64 37.33
N LEU A 357 6.42 16.36 36.89
CA LEU A 357 7.47 15.84 37.77
C LEU A 357 7.91 16.90 38.78
N ALA A 358 8.05 18.16 38.37
CA ALA A 358 8.35 19.27 39.26
C ALA A 358 7.25 19.47 40.31
N ALA A 359 5.98 19.40 39.91
CA ALA A 359 4.84 19.49 40.83
C ALA A 359 4.83 18.34 41.84
N LYS A 360 5.07 17.10 41.41
CA LYS A 360 5.19 15.94 42.31
C LYS A 360 6.37 16.05 43.26
N ALA A 361 7.50 16.57 42.79
CA ALA A 361 8.66 16.80 43.64
C ALA A 361 8.36 17.87 44.71
N GLN A 362 7.68 18.95 44.35
CA GLN A 362 7.23 19.97 45.30
C GLN A 362 6.23 19.42 46.33
N GLU A 363 5.25 18.61 45.89
CA GLU A 363 4.30 17.94 46.78
C GLU A 363 5.01 17.00 47.75
N ALA A 364 5.99 16.21 47.27
CA ALA A 364 6.79 15.34 48.11
C ALA A 364 7.61 16.13 49.15
N VAL A 365 8.24 17.24 48.75
CA VAL A 365 8.96 18.12 49.69
C VAL A 365 8.02 18.73 50.73
N GLN A 366 6.83 19.20 50.33
CA GLN A 366 5.84 19.73 51.26
C GLN A 366 5.34 18.66 52.24
N SER A 367 5.09 17.44 51.79
CA SER A 367 4.73 16.31 52.66
C SER A 367 5.82 16.03 53.70
N LEU A 368 7.09 16.00 53.28
CA LEU A 368 8.22 15.79 54.18
C LEU A 368 8.35 16.91 55.21
N LEU A 369 8.11 18.17 54.82
CA LEU A 369 8.11 19.30 55.76
C LEU A 369 6.99 19.18 56.78
N VAL A 370 5.76 18.83 56.36
CA VAL A 370 4.63 18.62 57.26
C VAL A 370 4.90 17.46 58.22
N ASP A 371 5.46 16.35 57.73
CA ASP A 371 5.83 15.20 58.56
C ASP A 371 6.90 15.56 59.59
N ALA A 372 7.91 16.34 59.19
CA ALA A 372 8.95 16.86 60.08
C ALA A 372 8.36 17.76 61.18
N GLU A 373 7.47 18.70 60.82
CA GLU A 373 6.79 19.56 61.80
C GLU A 373 5.93 18.76 62.80
N GLN A 374 5.17 17.77 62.31
CA GLN A 374 4.37 16.90 63.18
C GLN A 374 5.26 16.08 64.12
N HIS A 375 6.39 15.58 63.63
CA HIS A 375 7.34 14.84 64.43
C HIS A 375 7.96 15.71 65.54
N VAL A 376 8.36 16.96 65.24
CA VAL A 376 8.82 17.94 66.23
C VAL A 376 7.75 18.20 67.29
N LYS A 377 6.49 18.43 66.88
CA LYS A 377 5.37 18.62 67.82
C LYS A 377 5.20 17.41 68.76
N ARG A 378 5.26 16.18 68.24
CA ARG A 378 5.20 14.97 69.08
C ARG A 378 6.33 14.94 70.10
N MET A 379 7.57 15.17 69.67
CA MET A 379 8.73 15.20 70.57
C MET A 379 8.60 16.25 71.68
N THR A 380 8.16 17.47 71.34
CA THR A 380 7.93 18.52 72.36
C THR A 380 6.82 18.14 73.35
N SER A 381 5.72 17.52 72.88
CA SER A 381 4.63 17.07 73.75
C SER A 381 5.07 15.96 74.71
N THR A 382 5.92 15.05 74.25
CA THR A 382 6.50 13.98 75.07
C THR A 382 7.45 14.55 76.12
N ALA A 383 8.31 15.51 75.74
CA ALA A 383 9.17 16.21 76.69
C ALA A 383 8.38 16.94 77.79
N THR A 384 7.27 17.61 77.44
CA THR A 384 6.39 18.24 78.43
C THR A 384 5.65 17.24 79.31
N PHE A 385 5.33 16.05 78.80
CA PHE A 385 4.72 14.97 79.59
C PHE A 385 5.70 14.44 80.65
N PHE A 386 6.98 14.26 80.29
CA PHE A 386 8.02 13.84 81.24
C PHE A 386 8.39 14.93 82.25
N ALA A 387 8.28 16.22 81.89
CA ALA A 387 8.49 17.32 82.83
C ALA A 387 7.43 17.38 83.97
N GLY A 388 6.31 16.65 83.84
CA GLY A 388 5.28 16.54 84.88
C GLY A 388 5.48 15.40 85.88
N PHE A 389 6.45 14.51 85.66
CA PHE A 389 6.85 13.48 86.64
C PHE A 389 7.93 14.06 87.54
N GLY A 390 7.53 14.61 88.69
CA GLY A 390 8.45 15.07 89.72
C GLY A 390 9.28 13.93 90.34
N ASP A 391 10.59 14.19 90.48
CA ASP A 391 11.64 13.67 91.38
C ASP A 391 11.70 12.20 91.87
N ASP A 392 10.77 11.30 91.59
CA ASP A 392 10.73 9.96 92.20
C ASP A 392 11.10 8.77 91.28
N CYS A 393 11.77 8.99 90.14
CA CYS A 393 12.18 7.90 89.24
C CYS A 393 13.66 8.03 88.81
N ALA A 394 14.58 7.62 89.67
CA ALA A 394 16.03 7.76 89.48
C ALA A 394 16.72 6.67 88.62
N ASP A 395 16.04 5.61 88.15
CA ASP A 395 16.75 4.41 87.64
C ASP A 395 16.50 3.99 86.18
N PHE A 396 15.90 4.84 85.33
CA PHE A 396 15.70 4.50 83.90
C PHE A 396 16.53 5.41 82.97
N CYS A 397 17.77 5.00 82.68
CA CYS A 397 18.62 5.66 81.68
C CYS A 397 18.16 5.31 80.25
N TYR A 398 17.31 6.15 79.67
CA TYR A 398 17.08 6.15 78.23
C TYR A 398 18.26 6.85 77.54
N MET A 399 19.05 6.10 76.76
CA MET A 399 20.14 6.64 75.95
C MET A 399 19.56 7.10 74.60
N PRO A 400 19.39 8.42 74.36
CA PRO A 400 18.93 8.88 73.05
C PRO A 400 19.98 8.57 71.98
N GLU A 401 19.53 8.09 70.80
CA GLU A 401 20.36 8.07 69.59
C GLU A 401 20.95 9.47 69.38
N THR A 402 22.24 9.54 69.05
CA THR A 402 22.92 10.83 68.87
C THR A 402 22.37 11.56 67.65
N GLU A 403 22.22 12.88 67.73
CA GLU A 403 21.72 13.73 66.63
C GLU A 403 22.44 13.50 65.30
N THR A 404 23.72 13.11 65.37
CA THR A 404 24.61 12.75 64.25
C THR A 404 24.18 11.50 63.49
N GLU A 405 23.79 10.42 64.17
CA GLU A 405 23.35 9.19 63.48
C GLU A 405 22.00 9.42 62.78
N ARG A 406 21.19 10.31 63.33
CA ARG A 406 19.86 10.63 62.83
C ARG A 406 19.90 11.52 61.59
N THR A 407 20.73 12.56 61.61
CA THR A 407 20.97 13.42 60.44
C THR A 407 21.55 12.63 59.28
N SER A 408 22.51 11.73 59.54
CA SER A 408 23.10 10.85 58.51
C SER A 408 22.06 9.94 57.82
N ARG A 409 21.08 9.40 58.57
CA ARG A 409 20.00 8.59 57.98
C ARG A 409 19.08 9.40 57.06
N ILE A 410 18.74 10.63 57.46
CA ILE A 410 17.87 11.50 56.66
C ILE A 410 18.58 11.91 55.36
N GLU A 411 19.86 12.29 55.44
CA GLU A 411 20.67 12.61 54.26
C GLU A 411 20.79 11.41 53.30
N ALA A 412 21.05 10.21 53.81
CA ALA A 412 21.11 9.00 52.99
C ALA A 412 19.77 8.69 52.31
N GLN A 413 18.64 8.95 52.98
CA GLN A 413 17.31 8.73 52.42
C GLN A 413 16.97 9.76 51.33
N ILE A 414 17.35 11.03 51.51
CA ILE A 414 17.21 12.09 50.51
C ILE A 414 18.06 11.77 49.26
N VAL A 415 19.32 11.38 49.43
CA VAL A 415 20.21 11.01 48.32
C VAL A 415 19.66 9.82 47.54
N ARG A 416 19.13 8.81 48.23
CA ARG A 416 18.52 7.64 47.58
C ARG A 416 17.28 8.03 46.75
N MET A 417 16.37 8.83 47.31
CA MET A 417 15.17 9.28 46.60
C MET A 417 15.52 10.16 45.38
N ALA A 418 16.53 11.02 45.50
CA ALA A 418 17.05 11.78 44.37
C ALA A 418 17.61 10.84 43.28
N SER A 419 18.42 9.85 43.66
CA SER A 419 19.00 8.88 42.71
C SER A 419 17.93 8.06 41.96
N GLU A 420 16.84 7.67 42.63
CA GLU A 420 15.72 6.94 42.03
C GLU A 420 14.92 7.82 41.05
N ALA A 421 14.75 9.12 41.37
CA ALA A 421 14.07 10.08 40.49
C ALA A 421 14.90 10.43 39.24
N TYR A 422 16.22 10.58 39.38
CA TYR A 422 17.11 10.92 38.26
C TYR A 422 17.52 9.69 37.42
N GLY A 423 17.71 8.52 38.04
CA GLY A 423 18.04 7.27 37.36
C GLY A 423 16.94 6.77 36.42
N TYR A 424 15.68 7.10 36.70
CA TYR A 424 14.55 6.76 35.82
C TYR A 424 14.51 7.57 34.53
N ASN A 425 15.11 8.78 34.49
CA ASN A 425 15.15 9.61 33.28
C ASN A 425 16.25 9.18 32.29
N ALA A 426 17.37 8.63 32.79
CA ALA A 426 18.46 8.12 31.94
C ALA A 426 18.08 6.85 31.15
N LEU A 427 17.09 6.08 31.63
CA LEU A 427 16.58 4.89 30.94
C LEU A 427 15.57 5.19 29.83
N ILE A 428 15.03 6.41 29.78
CA ILE A 428 13.97 6.79 28.82
C ILE A 428 14.50 7.71 27.70
N GLY A 429 15.57 8.47 27.96
CA GLY A 429 16.30 9.19 26.93
C GLY A 429 17.74 8.69 26.89
N GLY A 430 18.12 7.92 25.87
CA GLY A 430 19.41 7.23 25.76
C GLY A 430 20.63 8.15 25.72
N ALA A 431 20.98 8.74 26.86
CA ALA A 431 22.19 9.51 27.08
C ALA A 431 23.22 8.65 27.83
N ASN A 432 24.47 8.70 27.38
CA ASN A 432 25.57 7.92 27.93
C ASN A 432 25.94 8.37 29.35
N PHE A 433 26.16 7.39 30.22
CA PHE A 433 26.36 7.49 31.66
C PHE A 433 27.58 8.33 32.10
N CYS A 434 28.49 8.68 31.18
CA CYS A 434 29.75 9.35 31.49
C CYS A 434 29.64 10.88 31.69
N ASP A 435 28.55 11.53 31.24
CA ASP A 435 28.40 13.00 31.31
C ASP A 435 27.79 13.51 32.64
N LEU A 436 27.38 12.60 33.53
CA LEU A 436 26.64 12.93 34.76
C LEU A 436 27.51 13.04 36.02
N SER A 437 28.75 12.52 36.04
CA SER A 437 29.62 12.66 37.22
C SER A 437 30.14 14.09 37.36
N ASP A 438 30.50 14.75 36.25
CA ASP A 438 31.15 16.06 36.27
C ASP A 438 30.19 17.21 36.61
N ARG A 439 28.88 16.96 36.55
CA ARG A 439 27.84 17.96 36.90
C ARG A 439 27.38 17.91 38.35
N ALA A 440 27.65 16.83 39.08
CA ALA A 440 27.24 16.69 40.48
C ALA A 440 28.14 17.51 41.43
N GLU A 441 29.42 17.71 41.09
CA GLU A 441 30.35 18.51 41.92
C GLU A 441 30.09 20.02 41.83
N HIS A 442 29.42 20.50 40.78
CA HIS A 442 29.19 21.93 40.55
C HIS A 442 27.92 22.51 41.21
N ILE A 443 27.05 21.66 41.79
CA ILE A 443 25.78 22.10 42.39
C ILE A 443 25.87 22.18 43.94
N PHE A 444 26.92 21.62 44.54
CA PHE A 444 27.13 21.60 46.00
C PHE A 444 28.35 22.40 46.48
N ALA A 445 28.94 23.22 45.62
CA ALA A 445 29.80 24.35 45.97
C ALA A 445 29.05 25.66 45.65
#